data_AF-A0A0B1Q7B2-F1
#
_entry.id   AF-A0A0B1Q7B2-F1
#
_cell.length_a   1.000
_cell.length_b   1.000
_cell.length_c   1.000
_cell.angle_alpha   90.00
_cell.angle_beta   90.00
_cell.angle_gamma   90.00
#
_symmetry.space_group_name_H-M   'P 1'
#
loop_
_entity.id
_entity.type
_entity.pdbx_description
1 polymer ?
#
loop_
_entity_poly.entity_id
_entity_poly.type
_entity_poly.pdbx_seq_one_letter_code
_entity_poly.pdbx_strand_id
1 'polypeptide(L)'
;MATIAEAADHLFIDERTFKRHLDEGNITRRGRGLYNVDDCRREYLTYLKNAASGRAQETNTKRADAGTQKDVMIARRYEIEIAEKLKELLPRAEVLAGMSAAFARVRAKLLAIPSKLAPVLLTLTTASQMQEKLNDAIHEVLEELAGTIVAGVSEGEAERKDR
;
A
#
# COMPACT_ATOMS: atom_id res chain seq x y z
N MET A 1 32.71 -51.41 -23.34
CA MET A 1 31.26 -51.19 -23.48
C MET A 1 30.61 -51.72 -22.21
N ALA A 2 29.68 -50.98 -21.64
CA ALA A 2 29.07 -51.23 -20.35
C ALA A 2 27.60 -51.67 -20.48
N THR A 3 27.13 -52.40 -19.48
CA THR A 3 25.71 -52.70 -19.25
C THR A 3 24.99 -51.49 -18.64
N ILE A 4 23.66 -51.54 -18.56
CA ILE A 4 22.86 -50.48 -17.94
C ILE A 4 23.20 -50.33 -16.45
N ALA A 5 23.42 -51.45 -15.76
CA ALA A 5 23.83 -51.46 -14.34
C ALA A 5 25.16 -50.73 -14.14
N GLU A 6 26.18 -51.12 -14.90
CA GLU A 6 27.52 -50.51 -14.83
C GLU A 6 27.52 -49.03 -15.24
N ALA A 7 26.71 -48.66 -16.24
CA ALA A 7 26.56 -47.26 -16.65
C ALA A 7 25.85 -46.42 -15.58
N ALA A 8 24.83 -46.97 -14.91
CA ALA A 8 24.12 -46.31 -13.82
C ALA A 8 25.02 -46.10 -12.59
N ASP A 9 25.80 -47.13 -12.22
CA ASP A 9 26.79 -47.05 -11.12
C ASP A 9 27.81 -45.95 -11.36
N HIS A 10 28.30 -45.80 -12.59
CA HIS A 10 29.26 -44.75 -12.96
C HIS A 10 28.67 -43.33 -12.99
N LEU A 11 27.35 -43.19 -13.00
CA LEU A 11 26.63 -41.92 -12.86
C LEU A 11 26.14 -41.68 -11.43
N PHE A 12 26.39 -42.63 -10.52
CA PHE A 12 25.93 -42.62 -9.13
C PHE A 12 24.39 -42.50 -9.01
N ILE A 13 23.67 -43.17 -9.90
CA ILE A 13 22.19 -43.24 -9.91
C ILE A 13 21.72 -44.69 -9.99
N ASP A 14 20.49 -44.95 -9.57
CA ASP A 14 19.88 -46.28 -9.68
C ASP A 14 19.45 -46.60 -11.11
N GLU A 15 19.38 -47.89 -11.45
CA GLU A 15 18.98 -48.34 -12.79
C GLU A 15 17.60 -47.83 -13.23
N ARG A 16 16.66 -47.63 -12.28
CA ARG A 16 15.33 -47.10 -12.59
C ARG A 16 15.43 -45.63 -12.98
N THR A 17 16.22 -44.83 -12.28
CA THR A 17 16.51 -43.44 -12.66
C THR A 17 17.28 -43.36 -13.98
N PHE A 18 18.24 -44.26 -14.22
CA PHE A 18 18.94 -44.33 -15.50
C PHE A 18 17.98 -44.61 -16.66
N LYS A 19 17.08 -45.60 -16.52
CA LYS A 19 16.04 -45.91 -17.51
C LYS A 19 15.11 -44.73 -17.76
N ARG A 20 14.69 -44.02 -16.70
CA ARG A 20 13.91 -42.80 -16.83
C ARG A 20 14.63 -41.76 -17.69
N HIS A 21 15.93 -41.53 -17.47
CA HIS A 21 16.70 -40.60 -18.30
C HIS A 21 16.89 -41.06 -19.75
N LEU A 22 16.86 -42.36 -20.03
CA LEU A 22 16.80 -42.88 -21.40
C LEU A 22 15.45 -42.57 -22.06
N ASP A 23 14.35 -42.76 -21.33
CA ASP A 23 12.99 -42.53 -21.83
C ASP A 23 12.72 -41.03 -22.03
N GLU A 24 13.26 -40.19 -21.15
CA GLU A 24 13.22 -38.72 -21.26
C GLU A 24 14.17 -38.16 -22.31
N GLY A 25 15.02 -39.00 -22.94
CA GLY A 25 15.99 -38.58 -23.96
C GLY A 25 17.18 -37.78 -23.42
N ASN A 26 17.38 -37.75 -22.11
CA ASN A 26 18.52 -37.10 -21.45
C ASN A 26 19.82 -37.88 -21.64
N ILE A 27 19.72 -39.20 -21.85
CA ILE A 27 20.83 -40.09 -22.23
C ILE A 27 20.40 -40.86 -23.48
N THR A 28 21.29 -40.99 -24.46
CA THR A 28 21.02 -41.66 -25.72
C THR A 28 20.80 -43.16 -25.51
N ARG A 29 19.66 -43.68 -25.98
CA ARG A 29 19.34 -45.11 -25.88
C ARG A 29 20.22 -45.95 -26.80
N ARG A 30 20.84 -47.00 -26.25
CA ARG A 30 21.72 -47.93 -26.98
C ARG A 30 21.29 -49.37 -26.74
N GLY A 31 21.74 -50.28 -27.61
CA GLY A 31 21.49 -51.71 -27.45
C GLY A 31 22.14 -52.26 -26.16
N ARG A 32 21.66 -53.42 -25.69
CA ARG A 32 22.14 -54.04 -24.45
C ARG A 32 23.66 -54.27 -24.51
N GLY A 33 24.39 -53.76 -23.52
CA GLY A 33 25.84 -53.93 -23.43
C GLY A 33 26.65 -53.06 -24.40
N LEU A 34 26.03 -52.06 -25.04
CA LEU A 34 26.67 -51.12 -25.98
C LEU A 34 26.77 -49.69 -25.44
N TYR A 35 26.66 -49.51 -24.12
CA TYR A 35 26.79 -48.19 -23.52
C TYR A 35 28.26 -47.80 -23.39
N ASN A 36 28.60 -46.60 -23.88
CA ASN A 36 29.88 -45.98 -23.57
C ASN A 36 29.69 -45.10 -22.33
N VAL A 37 30.43 -45.41 -21.27
CA VAL A 37 30.32 -44.75 -19.98
C VAL A 37 30.63 -43.25 -20.07
N ASP A 38 31.64 -42.87 -20.88
CA ASP A 38 32.04 -41.47 -20.99
C ASP A 38 31.02 -40.62 -21.76
N ASP A 39 30.34 -41.20 -22.74
CA ASP A 39 29.24 -40.54 -23.45
C ASP A 39 28.06 -40.34 -22.51
N CYS A 40 27.69 -41.38 -21.73
CA CYS A 40 26.60 -41.30 -20.76
C CYS A 40 26.87 -40.23 -19.69
N ARG A 41 28.13 -40.13 -19.22
CA ARG A 41 28.56 -39.08 -18.28
C ARG A 41 28.40 -37.70 -18.87
N ARG A 42 28.85 -37.49 -20.11
CA ARG A 42 28.77 -36.18 -20.77
C ARG A 42 27.33 -35.72 -20.94
N GLU A 43 26.47 -36.60 -21.44
CA GLU A 43 25.05 -36.33 -21.65
C GLU A 43 24.35 -36.02 -20.32
N TYR A 44 24.58 -36.83 -19.29
CA TYR A 44 24.01 -36.61 -17.97
C TYR A 44 24.51 -35.33 -17.28
N LEU A 45 25.81 -35.02 -17.38
CA LEU A 45 26.38 -33.76 -16.87
C LEU A 45 25.80 -32.54 -17.60
N THR A 46 25.56 -32.66 -18.90
CA THR A 46 24.92 -31.60 -19.70
C THR A 46 23.49 -31.37 -19.23
N TYR A 47 22.73 -32.45 -19.02
CA TYR A 47 21.39 -32.38 -18.43
C TYR A 47 21.41 -31.68 -17.06
N LEU A 48 22.29 -32.10 -16.14
CA LEU A 48 22.39 -31.50 -14.80
C LEU A 48 22.71 -30.00 -14.86
N LYS A 49 23.63 -29.60 -15.75
CA LYS A 49 23.99 -28.19 -15.96
C LYS A 49 22.80 -27.37 -16.47
N ASN A 50 22.04 -27.90 -17.42
CA ASN A 50 20.85 -27.22 -17.95
C ASN A 50 19.74 -27.14 -16.89
N ALA A 51 19.51 -28.21 -16.14
CA ALA A 51 18.51 -28.26 -15.08
C ALA A 51 18.84 -27.32 -13.90
N ALA A 52 20.13 -27.14 -13.59
CA ALA A 52 20.59 -26.18 -12.58
C ALA A 52 20.46 -24.73 -13.09
N SER A 53 20.79 -24.48 -14.36
CA SER A 53 20.73 -23.15 -14.96
C SER A 53 19.29 -22.63 -15.09
N GLY A 54 18.34 -23.49 -15.49
CA GLY A 54 16.91 -23.12 -15.55
C GLY A 54 16.33 -22.77 -14.19
N ARG A 55 16.64 -23.55 -13.15
CA ARG A 55 16.21 -23.27 -11.76
C ARG A 55 16.86 -22.01 -11.19
N ALA A 56 18.13 -21.76 -11.50
CA ALA A 56 18.83 -20.56 -11.06
C ALA A 56 18.25 -19.29 -11.71
N GLN A 57 17.93 -19.32 -13.00
CA GLN A 57 17.29 -18.20 -13.68
C GLN A 57 15.89 -17.92 -13.13
N GLU A 58 15.04 -18.94 -12.98
CA GLU A 58 13.67 -18.76 -12.47
C GLU A 58 13.63 -18.24 -11.03
N THR A 59 14.61 -18.65 -10.20
CA THR A 59 14.69 -18.16 -8.82
C THR A 59 15.24 -16.73 -8.76
N ASN A 60 16.18 -16.36 -9.64
CA ASN A 60 16.72 -15.00 -9.70
C ASN A 60 15.70 -13.99 -10.24
N THR A 61 14.91 -14.33 -11.25
CA THR A 61 13.83 -13.44 -11.75
C THR A 61 12.78 -13.21 -10.68
N LYS A 62 12.28 -14.27 -10.02
CA LYS A 62 11.30 -14.12 -8.91
C LYS A 62 11.83 -13.28 -7.74
N ARG A 63 13.12 -13.37 -7.42
CA ARG A 63 13.74 -12.53 -6.38
C ARG A 63 13.92 -11.08 -6.83
N ALA A 64 14.30 -10.83 -8.08
CA ALA A 64 14.41 -9.49 -8.64
C ALA A 64 13.04 -8.79 -8.65
N ASP A 65 12.00 -9.46 -9.15
CA ASP A 65 10.64 -8.93 -9.22
C ASP A 65 10.07 -8.59 -7.83
N ALA A 66 10.27 -9.48 -6.85
CA ALA A 66 9.84 -9.24 -5.46
C ALA A 66 10.64 -8.11 -4.78
N GLY A 67 11.92 -7.96 -5.11
CA GLY A 67 12.75 -6.84 -4.65
C GLY A 67 12.22 -5.51 -5.19
N THR A 68 12.01 -5.42 -6.51
CA THR A 68 11.50 -4.22 -7.17
C THR A 68 10.12 -3.81 -6.64
N GLN A 69 9.21 -4.76 -6.40
CA GLN A 69 7.90 -4.45 -5.81
C GLN A 69 8.02 -3.92 -4.38
N LYS A 70 8.91 -4.49 -3.55
CA LYS A 70 9.16 -3.98 -2.21
C LYS A 70 9.73 -2.56 -2.24
N ASP A 71 10.68 -2.29 -3.12
CA ASP A 71 11.31 -0.98 -3.25
C ASP A 71 10.30 0.09 -3.70
N VAL A 72 9.41 -0.26 -4.65
CA VAL A 72 8.30 0.61 -5.08
C VAL A 72 7.34 0.91 -3.92
N MET A 73 6.98 -0.09 -3.11
CA MET A 73 6.09 0.11 -1.96
C MET A 73 6.75 0.93 -0.86
N ILE A 74 8.05 0.74 -0.63
CA ILE A 74 8.84 1.52 0.32
C ILE A 74 8.93 2.98 -0.16
N ALA A 75 9.24 3.23 -1.43
CA ALA A 75 9.27 4.58 -2.00
C ALA A 75 7.91 5.29 -1.86
N ARG A 76 6.82 4.60 -2.19
CA ARG A 76 5.47 5.14 -2.02
C ARG A 76 5.11 5.43 -0.56
N ARG A 77 5.56 4.59 0.37
CA ARG A 77 5.39 4.86 1.81
C ARG A 77 6.16 6.11 2.23
N TYR A 78 7.39 6.27 1.77
CA TYR A 78 8.18 7.48 2.04
C TYR A 78 7.56 8.73 1.44
N GLU A 79 6.99 8.67 0.23
CA GLU A 79 6.26 9.79 -0.37
C GLU A 79 5.05 10.21 0.48
N ILE A 80 4.27 9.24 0.97
CA ILE A 80 3.13 9.52 1.87
C ILE A 80 3.63 10.10 3.21
N GLU A 81 4.68 9.54 3.80
CA GLU A 81 5.27 10.06 5.06
C GLU A 81 5.82 11.49 4.88
N ILE A 82 6.37 11.82 3.71
CA ILE A 82 6.84 13.17 3.38
C ILE A 82 5.65 14.12 3.20
N ALA A 83 4.59 13.71 2.50
CA ALA A 83 3.38 14.51 2.30
C ALA A 83 2.61 14.77 3.61
N GLU A 84 2.54 13.77 4.50
CA GLU A 84 2.00 13.93 5.86
C GLU A 84 2.83 14.95 6.67
N LYS A 85 4.17 14.88 6.60
CA LYS A 85 5.06 15.81 7.30
C LYS A 85 5.03 17.22 6.75
N LEU A 86 4.74 17.39 5.47
CA LEU A 86 4.60 18.71 4.82
C LEU A 86 3.25 19.39 5.12
N LYS A 87 2.42 18.84 6.03
CA LYS A 87 1.08 19.34 6.38
C LYS A 87 0.08 19.33 5.20
N GLU A 88 0.34 18.56 4.13
CA GLU A 88 -0.57 18.45 2.98
C GLU A 88 -1.61 17.32 3.12
N LEU A 89 -1.38 16.36 4.02
CA LEU A 89 -2.31 15.25 4.27
C LEU A 89 -2.91 15.36 5.67
N LEU A 90 -4.18 15.78 5.74
CA LEU A 90 -4.96 15.77 6.99
C LEU A 90 -5.64 14.41 7.15
N PRO A 91 -5.56 13.76 8.33
CA PRO A 91 -6.29 12.53 8.58
C PRO A 91 -7.79 12.73 8.35
N ARG A 92 -8.41 11.89 7.52
CA ARG A 92 -9.83 11.99 7.17
C ARG A 92 -10.74 12.08 8.40
N ALA A 93 -10.40 11.32 9.46
CA ALA A 93 -11.15 11.32 10.71
C ALA A 93 -11.14 12.69 11.41
N GLU A 94 -10.00 13.38 11.42
CA GLU A 94 -9.84 14.69 12.05
C GLU A 94 -10.56 15.78 11.26
N VAL A 95 -10.49 15.74 9.92
CA VAL A 95 -11.23 16.67 9.05
C VAL A 95 -12.74 16.52 9.27
N LEU A 96 -13.25 15.29 9.28
CA LEU A 96 -14.68 15.03 9.49
C LEU A 96 -15.15 15.46 10.88
N ALA A 97 -14.36 15.21 11.92
CA ALA A 97 -14.66 15.66 13.27
C ALA A 97 -14.68 17.19 13.37
N GLY A 98 -13.68 17.85 12.79
CA GLY A 98 -13.58 19.32 12.75
C GLY A 98 -14.76 19.96 12.00
N MET A 99 -15.11 19.44 10.82
CA MET A 99 -16.28 19.91 10.06
C MET A 99 -17.58 19.68 10.82
N SER A 100 -17.78 18.51 11.42
CA SER A 100 -18.98 18.20 12.19
C SER A 100 -19.15 19.13 13.39
N ALA A 101 -18.05 19.41 14.11
CA ALA A 101 -18.05 20.35 15.22
C ALA A 101 -18.34 21.79 14.76
N ALA A 102 -17.79 22.21 13.62
CA ALA A 102 -18.08 23.52 13.03
C ALA A 102 -19.57 23.66 12.68
N PHE A 103 -20.15 22.70 11.95
CA PHE A 103 -21.58 22.73 11.60
C PHE A 103 -22.50 22.65 12.82
N ALA A 104 -22.12 21.91 13.87
CA ALA A 104 -22.88 21.88 15.11
C ALA A 104 -22.94 23.26 15.79
N ARG A 105 -21.81 23.99 15.82
CA ARG A 105 -21.74 25.37 16.34
C ARG A 105 -22.60 26.34 15.52
N VAL A 106 -22.50 26.28 14.18
CA VAL A 106 -23.35 27.05 13.26
C VAL A 106 -24.83 26.85 13.59
N ARG A 107 -25.25 25.59 13.66
CA ARG A 107 -26.64 25.24 13.93
C ARG A 107 -27.11 25.80 15.28
N ALA A 108 -26.31 25.63 16.33
CA ALA A 108 -26.65 26.14 17.66
C ALA A 108 -26.83 27.66 17.67
N LYS A 109 -25.94 28.41 16.99
CA LYS A 109 -26.00 29.88 16.90
C LYS A 109 -27.20 30.36 16.09
N LEU A 110 -27.44 29.79 14.91
CA LEU A 110 -28.60 30.15 14.09
C LEU A 110 -29.93 29.90 14.83
N LEU A 111 -30.05 28.79 15.56
CA LEU A 111 -31.24 28.49 16.36
C LEU A 111 -31.38 29.40 17.59
N ALA A 112 -30.30 30.04 18.04
CA ALA A 112 -30.35 31.00 19.15
C ALA A 112 -30.81 32.40 18.71
N ILE A 113 -30.72 32.75 17.41
CA ILE A 113 -31.11 34.07 16.89
C ILE A 113 -32.57 34.39 17.25
N PRO A 114 -33.59 33.55 16.94
CA PRO A 114 -34.98 33.89 17.21
C PRO A 114 -35.24 34.13 18.71
N SER A 115 -34.68 33.28 19.57
CA SER A 115 -34.84 33.41 21.03
C SER A 115 -34.23 34.70 21.59
N LYS A 116 -33.10 35.16 21.03
CA LYS A 116 -32.45 36.40 21.47
C LYS A 116 -33.11 37.65 20.89
N LEU A 117 -33.52 37.58 19.63
CA LEU A 117 -34.02 38.74 18.89
C LEU A 117 -35.51 39.00 19.17
N ALA A 118 -36.30 37.96 19.49
CA ALA A 118 -37.72 38.09 19.79
C ALA A 118 -38.07 39.23 20.78
N PRO A 119 -37.47 39.34 21.98
CA PRO A 119 -37.79 40.44 22.90
C PRO A 119 -37.39 41.82 22.35
N VAL A 120 -36.33 41.90 21.56
CA VAL A 120 -35.88 43.17 20.94
C VAL A 120 -36.85 43.59 19.84
N LEU A 121 -37.28 42.66 18.98
CA LEU A 121 -38.21 42.94 17.89
C LEU A 121 -39.57 43.46 18.38
N LEU A 122 -40.03 43.03 19.57
CA LEU A 122 -41.26 43.53 20.19
C LEU A 122 -41.20 45.03 20.54
N THR A 123 -40.00 45.59 20.70
CA THR A 123 -39.82 47.02 21.02
C THR A 123 -39.73 47.91 19.79
N LEU A 124 -39.62 47.32 18.58
CA LEU A 124 -39.44 48.06 17.34
C LEU A 124 -40.78 48.32 16.66
N THR A 125 -40.94 49.53 16.12
CA THR A 125 -42.21 50.00 15.54
C THR A 125 -42.21 50.01 14.01
N THR A 126 -41.06 49.83 13.36
CA THR A 126 -40.96 49.86 11.89
C THR A 126 -40.28 48.61 11.34
N ALA A 127 -40.75 48.15 10.18
CA ALA A 127 -40.17 46.99 9.50
C ALA A 127 -38.68 47.20 9.15
N SER A 128 -38.28 48.44 8.84
CA SER A 128 -36.88 48.79 8.55
C SER A 128 -35.95 48.51 9.73
N GLN A 129 -36.36 48.92 10.95
CA GLN A 129 -35.57 48.67 12.16
C GLN A 129 -35.49 47.17 12.50
N MET A 130 -36.57 46.43 12.27
CA MET A 130 -36.58 44.98 12.47
C MET A 130 -35.63 44.27 11.50
N GLN A 131 -35.63 44.69 10.23
CA GLN A 131 -34.75 44.14 9.20
C GLN A 131 -33.28 44.45 9.48
N GLU A 132 -32.98 45.67 9.94
CA GLU A 132 -31.63 46.06 10.38
C GLU A 132 -31.15 45.15 11.51
N LYS A 133 -31.96 44.93 12.56
CA LYS A 133 -31.59 44.04 13.67
C LYS A 133 -31.45 42.58 13.30
N LEU A 134 -32.27 42.09 12.36
CA LEU A 134 -32.10 40.75 11.79
C LEU A 134 -30.79 40.63 11.03
N ASN A 135 -30.46 41.62 10.20
CA ASN A 135 -29.20 41.64 9.45
C ASN A 135 -27.99 41.71 10.38
N ASP A 136 -28.01 42.57 11.39
CA ASP A 136 -26.95 42.68 12.40
C ASP A 136 -26.67 41.32 13.05
N ALA A 137 -27.73 40.65 13.54
CA ALA A 137 -27.61 39.35 14.21
C ALA A 137 -27.11 38.24 13.28
N ILE A 138 -27.50 38.26 12.01
CA ILE A 138 -27.00 37.30 11.02
C ILE A 138 -25.52 37.55 10.73
N HIS A 139 -25.11 38.81 10.52
CA HIS A 139 -23.71 39.14 10.24
C HIS A 139 -22.81 38.85 11.43
N GLU A 140 -23.26 39.12 12.67
CA GLU A 140 -22.52 38.75 13.89
C GLU A 140 -22.25 37.24 13.93
N VAL A 141 -23.27 36.42 13.67
CA VAL A 141 -23.10 34.96 13.62
C VAL A 141 -22.18 34.55 12.47
N LEU A 142 -22.31 35.14 11.29
CA LEU A 142 -21.44 34.83 10.15
C LEU A 142 -19.97 35.21 10.40
N GLU A 143 -19.72 36.33 11.08
CA GLU A 143 -18.38 36.77 11.44
C GLU A 143 -17.74 35.82 12.47
N GLU A 144 -18.50 35.43 13.50
CA GLU A 144 -18.06 34.41 14.47
C GLU A 144 -17.78 33.05 13.79
N LEU A 145 -18.54 32.72 12.74
CA LEU A 145 -18.33 31.49 11.97
C LEU A 145 -17.09 31.56 11.09
N ALA A 146 -16.82 32.69 10.45
CA ALA A 146 -15.59 32.92 9.71
C ALA A 146 -14.36 32.86 10.63
N GLY A 147 -14.49 33.33 11.88
CA GLY A 147 -13.46 33.25 12.91
C GLY A 147 -13.35 31.89 13.62
N THR A 148 -14.27 30.95 13.37
CA THR A 148 -14.22 29.63 14.03
C THR A 148 -13.10 28.80 13.44
N ILE A 149 -11.95 28.78 14.13
CA ILE A 149 -10.85 27.88 13.81
C ILE A 149 -11.34 26.43 13.98
N VAL A 150 -11.32 25.68 12.88
CA VAL A 150 -11.55 24.23 12.93
C VAL A 150 -10.38 23.64 13.72
N ALA A 151 -10.67 23.11 14.92
CA ALA A 151 -9.71 22.69 15.95
C ALA A 151 -8.66 21.62 15.52
N GLY A 152 -8.59 21.26 14.24
CA GLY A 152 -7.54 20.39 13.70
C GLY A 152 -6.29 21.12 13.18
N VAL A 153 -6.28 22.47 13.09
CA VAL A 153 -5.20 23.18 12.37
C VAL A 153 -4.10 23.76 13.29
N SER A 154 -4.36 24.01 14.59
CA SER A 154 -3.40 24.78 15.41
C SER A 154 -3.16 24.30 16.85
N GLU A 155 -3.90 23.33 17.40
CA GLU A 155 -3.71 22.96 18.82
C GLU A 155 -2.44 22.11 19.07
N GLY A 156 -1.79 21.58 18.03
CA GLY A 156 -0.53 20.84 18.14
C GLY A 156 0.73 21.69 18.40
N GLU A 157 0.64 23.03 18.31
CA GLU A 157 1.81 23.92 18.44
C GLU A 157 1.99 24.51 19.84
N ALA A 158 1.01 24.39 20.76
CA ALA A 158 1.11 24.98 22.10
C ALA A 158 1.79 24.07 23.15
N GLU A 159 1.78 22.74 22.99
CA GLU A 159 2.28 21.81 24.04
C GLU A 159 3.70 21.27 23.82
N ARG A 160 4.32 21.50 22.66
CA ARG A 160 5.67 20.96 22.36
C ARG A 160 6.84 21.90 22.63
N LYS A 161 6.59 23.12 23.10
CA LYS A 161 7.66 24.10 23.37
C LYS A 161 8.18 24.11 24.82
N ASP A 162 7.55 23.37 25.73
CA ASP A 162 7.88 23.37 27.17
C ASP A 162 8.28 21.99 27.76
N ARG A 163 8.94 21.12 26.98
CA ARG A 163 9.63 19.94 27.53
C ARG A 163 11.01 19.72 26.94
#